data_AF-A0AAJ5RJ21-F1
#
_entry.id   AF-A0AAJ5RJ21-F1
#
_cell.length_a   1.000
_cell.length_b   1.000
_cell.length_c   1.000
_cell.angle_alpha   90.00
_cell.angle_beta   90.00
_cell.angle_gamma   90.00
#
_symmetry.space_group_name_H-M   'P 1'
#
loop_
_entity.id
_entity.type
_entity.pdbx_description
1 polymer ?
#
loop_
_entity_poly.entity_id
_entity_poly.type
_entity_poly.pdbx_seq_one_letter_code
_entity_poly.pdbx_strand_id
1 'polypeptide(L)'
;MIGNKNGGFTLLEILIVLFLIMSLTAIVSKFSFKLAEMKELERFFTQMQLDIQYIQTYSMSQRQYIALKMESSTNRYVIQKDFYTTLYERPFPKGVEFLPAESSIHTLIYNYNGNVMSAGTIAFKTSWGKKKVIITIGRGRARIE
;
A
#
# COMPACT_ATOMS: atom_id res chain seq x y z
N MET A 1 3.30 48.96 -49.61
CA MET A 1 2.19 48.55 -48.72
C MET A 1 2.46 47.12 -48.29
N ILE A 2 2.74 46.88 -47.02
CA ILE A 2 3.00 45.54 -46.47
C ILE A 2 1.64 44.94 -46.12
N GLY A 3 1.18 43.97 -46.93
CA GLY A 3 -0.10 43.31 -46.72
C GLY A 3 -0.06 42.42 -45.49
N ASN A 4 -0.84 42.77 -44.47
CA ASN A 4 -1.08 41.93 -43.29
C ASN A 4 -1.73 40.60 -43.73
N LYS A 5 -1.01 39.48 -43.57
CA LYS A 5 -1.60 38.14 -43.65
C LYS A 5 -2.30 37.84 -42.32
N ASN A 6 -3.59 38.15 -42.24
CA ASN A 6 -4.44 37.68 -41.14
C ASN A 6 -4.75 36.19 -41.35
N GLY A 7 -3.83 35.32 -40.94
CA GLY A 7 -3.99 33.87 -40.98
C GLY A 7 -4.83 33.36 -39.81
N GLY A 8 -6.15 33.41 -39.94
CA GLY A 8 -7.06 32.73 -39.01
C GLY A 8 -7.02 31.22 -39.21
N PHE A 9 -6.97 30.46 -38.12
CA PHE A 9 -7.04 29.00 -38.14
C PHE A 9 -8.41 28.55 -38.67
N THR A 10 -8.41 27.55 -39.54
CA THR A 10 -9.64 26.91 -40.02
C THR A 10 -10.27 26.08 -38.89
N LEU A 11 -11.59 25.93 -38.91
CA LEU A 11 -12.32 25.07 -37.96
C LEU A 11 -11.72 23.65 -37.90
N LEU A 12 -11.29 23.14 -39.06
CA LEU A 12 -10.66 21.84 -39.18
C LEU A 12 -9.31 21.77 -38.45
N GLU A 13 -8.46 22.79 -38.60
CA GLU A 13 -7.18 22.87 -37.87
C GLU A 13 -7.40 22.92 -36.36
N ILE A 14 -8.39 23.69 -35.87
CA ILE A 14 -8.73 23.73 -34.44
C ILE A 14 -9.20 22.35 -33.94
N LEU A 15 -9.99 21.63 -34.74
CA LEU A 15 -10.49 20.30 -34.40
C LEU A 15 -9.36 19.26 -34.35
N ILE A 16 -8.40 19.33 -35.29
CA ILE A 16 -7.20 18.48 -35.28
C ILE A 16 -6.35 18.78 -34.05
N VAL A 17 -6.12 20.05 -33.72
CA VAL A 17 -5.36 20.44 -32.52
C VAL A 17 -6.04 19.94 -31.25
N LEU A 18 -7.37 20.09 -31.15
CA LEU A 18 -8.14 19.60 -30.01
C LEU A 18 -8.04 18.08 -29.87
N PHE A 19 -8.16 17.35 -30.98
CA PHE A 19 -8.01 15.90 -31.01
C PHE A 19 -6.62 15.44 -30.53
N LEU A 20 -5.56 16.13 -30.96
CA LEU A 20 -4.20 15.85 -30.52
C LEU A 20 -4.03 16.12 -29.02
N ILE A 21 -4.53 17.26 -28.52
CA ILE A 21 -4.49 17.60 -27.09
C ILE A 21 -5.24 16.57 -26.26
N MET A 22 -6.46 16.18 -26.66
CA MET A 22 -7.25 15.16 -25.97
C MET A 22 -6.54 13.82 -25.97
N SER A 23 -5.97 13.41 -27.10
CA SER A 23 -5.23 12.14 -27.22
C SER A 23 -4.02 12.11 -26.30
N LEU A 24 -3.22 13.18 -26.30
CA LEU A 24 -2.07 13.33 -25.40
C LEU A 24 -2.50 13.33 -23.93
N THR A 25 -3.57 14.05 -23.60
CA THR A 25 -4.10 14.13 -22.23
C THR A 25 -4.57 12.76 -21.74
N ALA A 26 -5.25 11.98 -22.59
CA ALA A 26 -5.69 10.63 -22.26
C ALA A 26 -4.51 9.69 -21.98
N ILE A 27 -3.45 9.76 -22.79
CA ILE A 27 -2.23 8.96 -22.60
C ILE A 27 -1.57 9.34 -21.26
N VAL A 28 -1.29 10.62 -21.04
CA VAL A 28 -0.66 11.11 -19.80
C VAL A 28 -1.49 10.71 -18.58
N SER A 29 -2.81 10.89 -18.63
CA SER A 29 -3.71 10.53 -17.54
C SER A 29 -3.61 9.05 -17.17
N LYS A 30 -3.62 8.13 -18.15
CA LYS A 30 -3.47 6.70 -17.89
C LYS A 30 -2.13 6.36 -17.22
N PHE A 31 -1.03 6.97 -17.66
CA PHE A 31 0.28 6.78 -17.03
C PHE A 31 0.32 7.34 -15.60
N SER A 32 -0.25 8.52 -15.37
CA SER A 32 -0.33 9.14 -14.05
C SER A 32 -1.13 8.29 -13.06
N PHE A 33 -2.27 7.70 -13.47
CA PHE A 33 -3.04 6.81 -12.62
C PHE A 33 -2.24 5.57 -12.21
N LYS A 34 -1.59 4.89 -13.18
CA LYS A 34 -0.77 3.72 -12.89
C LYS A 34 0.37 4.05 -11.92
N LEU A 35 1.01 5.20 -12.08
CA LEU A 35 2.07 5.66 -11.18
C LEU A 35 1.55 5.98 -9.77
N ALA A 36 0.37 6.60 -9.67
CA ALA A 36 -0.26 6.91 -8.40
C ALA A 36 -0.60 5.64 -7.62
N GLU A 37 -1.20 4.66 -8.29
CA GLU A 37 -1.47 3.35 -7.71
C GLU A 37 -0.16 2.70 -7.20
N MET A 38 0.91 2.68 -8.01
CA MET A 38 2.19 2.08 -7.62
C MET A 38 2.76 2.72 -6.34
N LYS A 39 2.69 4.05 -6.26
CA LYS A 39 3.13 4.80 -5.07
C LYS A 39 2.25 4.52 -3.85
N GLU A 40 0.95 4.37 -4.03
CA GLU A 40 0.03 4.02 -2.94
C GLU A 40 0.39 2.67 -2.32
N LEU A 41 0.77 1.70 -3.14
CA LEU A 41 1.19 0.38 -2.68
C LEU A 41 2.55 0.37 -2.00
N GLU A 42 3.53 1.09 -2.56
CA GLU A 42 4.83 1.28 -1.89
C GLU A 42 4.65 1.93 -0.52
N ARG A 43 3.78 2.95 -0.43
CA ARG A 43 3.42 3.60 0.82
C ARG A 43 2.74 2.64 1.79
N PHE A 44 1.83 1.79 1.32
CA PHE A 44 1.15 0.81 2.17
C PHE A 44 2.13 -0.17 2.82
N PHE A 45 3.03 -0.78 2.04
CA PHE A 45 4.01 -1.72 2.59
C PHE A 45 5.05 -1.04 3.48
N THR A 46 5.46 0.18 3.13
CA THR A 46 6.33 1.00 4.00
C THR A 46 5.64 1.30 5.33
N GLN A 47 4.36 1.70 5.30
CA GLN A 47 3.58 1.94 6.53
C GLN A 47 3.42 0.67 7.35
N MET A 48 3.17 -0.48 6.73
CA MET A 48 3.09 -1.76 7.43
C MET A 48 4.41 -2.10 8.12
N GLN A 49 5.55 -1.83 7.48
CA GLN A 49 6.86 -2.04 8.11
C GLN A 49 7.08 -1.11 9.32
N LEU A 50 6.69 0.16 9.21
CA LEU A 50 6.74 1.12 10.32
C LEU A 50 5.82 0.71 11.47
N ASP A 51 4.61 0.23 11.16
CA ASP A 51 3.66 -0.25 12.16
C ASP A 51 4.19 -1.50 12.87
N ILE A 52 4.85 -2.42 12.17
CA ILE A 52 5.53 -3.58 12.78
C ILE A 52 6.65 -3.15 13.74
N GLN A 53 7.47 -2.16 13.36
CA GLN A 53 8.52 -1.62 14.24
C GLN A 53 7.92 -0.88 15.45
N TYR A 54 6.82 -0.16 15.22
CA TYR A 54 6.09 0.55 16.27
C TYR A 54 5.56 -0.43 17.30
N ILE A 55 4.83 -1.48 16.90
CA ILE A 55 4.27 -2.45 17.86
C ILE A 55 5.38 -3.19 18.62
N GLN A 56 6.52 -3.48 17.96
CA GLN A 56 7.68 -4.05 18.64
C GLN A 56 8.18 -3.12 19.76
N THR A 57 8.43 -1.84 19.46
CA THR A 57 8.93 -0.88 20.44
C THR A 57 7.89 -0.60 21.54
N TYR A 58 6.62 -0.51 21.16
CA TYR A 58 5.51 -0.33 22.08
C TYR A 58 5.40 -1.48 23.08
N SER A 59 5.54 -2.73 22.63
CA SER A 59 5.52 -3.92 23.49
C SER A 59 6.58 -3.88 24.59
N MET A 60 7.78 -3.40 24.24
CA MET A 60 8.91 -3.25 25.16
C MET A 60 8.70 -2.10 26.14
N SER A 61 8.24 -0.96 25.64
CA SER A 61 8.00 0.25 26.44
C SER A 61 6.90 0.04 27.46
N GLN A 62 5.80 -0.59 27.05
CA GLN A 62 4.61 -0.79 27.89
C GLN A 62 4.63 -2.13 28.64
N ARG A 63 5.67 -2.96 28.43
CA ARG A 63 5.81 -4.31 28.98
C ARG A 63 4.55 -5.17 28.82
N GLN A 64 3.95 -5.14 27.64
CA GLN A 64 2.71 -5.86 27.34
C GLN A 64 2.77 -6.52 25.97
N TYR A 65 1.93 -7.54 25.80
CA TYR A 65 1.71 -8.14 24.49
C TYR A 65 0.95 -7.15 23.59
N ILE A 66 1.24 -7.20 22.30
CA ILE A 66 0.53 -6.46 21.27
C ILE A 66 0.52 -7.28 19.99
N ALA A 67 -0.60 -7.24 19.28
CA ALA A 67 -0.83 -8.02 18.08
C ALA A 67 -1.13 -7.11 16.89
N LEU A 68 -0.61 -7.47 15.72
CA LEU A 68 -1.12 -7.03 14.43
C LEU A 68 -1.85 -8.21 13.80
N LYS A 69 -3.16 -8.04 13.57
CA LYS A 69 -4.03 -9.09 13.05
C LYS A 69 -4.54 -8.72 11.67
N MET A 70 -4.43 -9.65 10.73
CA MET A 70 -5.01 -9.52 9.40
C MET A 70 -6.50 -9.87 9.44
N GLU A 71 -7.34 -9.06 8.81
CA GLU A 71 -8.77 -9.29 8.69
C GLU A 71 -9.18 -9.32 7.22
N SER A 72 -9.36 -10.53 6.68
CA SER A 72 -9.66 -10.73 5.25
C SER A 72 -11.05 -10.22 4.86
N SER A 73 -12.06 -10.39 5.73
CA SER A 73 -13.46 -10.02 5.43
C SER A 73 -13.65 -8.51 5.29
N THR A 74 -12.83 -7.72 5.99
CA THR A 74 -12.87 -6.25 6.03
C THR A 74 -11.70 -5.62 5.28
N ASN A 75 -10.87 -6.44 4.62
CA ASN A 75 -9.70 -6.02 3.84
C ASN A 75 -8.81 -5.00 4.57
N ARG A 76 -8.46 -5.32 5.82
CA ARG A 76 -7.67 -4.45 6.70
C ARG A 76 -6.77 -5.26 7.61
N TYR A 77 -5.84 -4.59 8.28
CA TYR A 77 -5.17 -5.13 9.46
C TYR A 77 -5.39 -4.20 10.63
N VAL A 78 -5.33 -4.76 11.83
CA VAL A 78 -5.64 -4.05 13.06
C VAL A 78 -4.54 -4.30 14.08
N ILE A 79 -4.19 -3.26 14.83
CA ILE A 79 -3.24 -3.33 15.94
C ILE A 79 -4.06 -3.38 17.23
N GLN A 80 -3.86 -4.44 18.01
CA GLN A 80 -4.69 -4.77 19.16
C GLN A 80 -3.81 -5.02 20.38
N LYS A 81 -4.21 -4.50 21.54
CA LYS A 81 -3.59 -4.85 22.83
C LYS A 81 -4.14 -6.18 23.35
N ASP A 82 -5.43 -6.38 23.18
CA ASP A 82 -6.19 -7.58 23.54
C ASP A 82 -7.39 -7.71 22.60
N PHE A 83 -8.21 -8.75 22.79
CA PHE A 83 -9.37 -9.04 21.94
C PHE A 83 -10.43 -7.92 21.89
N TYR A 84 -10.45 -7.02 22.86
CA TYR A 84 -11.48 -5.97 23.00
C TYR A 84 -10.93 -4.58 22.70
N THR A 85 -9.61 -4.41 22.73
CA THR A 85 -8.94 -3.12 22.62
C THR A 85 -8.12 -3.02 21.33
N THR A 86 -8.77 -2.48 20.30
CA THR A 86 -8.11 -2.06 19.05
C THR A 86 -7.52 -0.66 19.22
N LEU A 87 -6.21 -0.53 19.01
CA LEU A 87 -5.50 0.75 19.06
C LEU A 87 -5.58 1.49 17.71
N TYR A 88 -5.48 0.73 16.62
CA TYR A 88 -5.41 1.30 15.28
C TYR A 88 -5.93 0.30 14.23
N GLU A 89 -6.58 0.81 13.18
CA GLU A 89 -7.02 0.03 12.03
C GLU A 89 -6.46 0.60 10.73
N ARG A 90 -5.91 -0.27 9.87
CA ARG A 90 -5.34 0.09 8.56
C ARG A 90 -6.12 -0.59 7.45
N PRO A 91 -6.98 0.14 6.71
CA PRO A 91 -7.60 -0.41 5.51
C PRO A 91 -6.51 -0.69 4.46
N PHE A 92 -6.69 -1.74 3.68
CA PHE A 92 -5.83 -1.98 2.53
C PHE A 92 -6.21 -1.02 1.41
N PRO A 93 -5.23 -0.51 0.64
CA PRO A 93 -5.50 0.29 -0.55
C PRO A 93 -6.19 -0.57 -1.62
N LYS A 94 -6.74 0.09 -2.64
CA LYS A 94 -7.39 -0.61 -3.75
C LYS A 94 -6.41 -1.57 -4.44
N GLY A 95 -6.91 -2.74 -4.80
CA GLY A 95 -6.12 -3.76 -5.48
C GLY A 95 -5.16 -4.53 -4.59
N VAL A 96 -5.15 -4.29 -3.27
CA VAL A 96 -4.42 -5.12 -2.29
C VAL A 96 -5.40 -6.03 -1.56
N GLU A 97 -5.11 -7.33 -1.58
CA GLU A 97 -5.89 -8.39 -0.94
C GLU A 97 -4.94 -9.27 -0.11
N PHE A 98 -5.31 -9.55 1.13
CA PHE A 98 -4.60 -10.55 1.93
C PHE A 98 -4.92 -11.97 1.44
N LEU A 99 -3.92 -12.85 1.43
CA LEU A 99 -4.04 -14.25 0.96
C LEU A 99 -3.84 -15.24 2.13
N PRO A 100 -4.92 -15.61 2.87
CA PRO A 100 -4.81 -16.48 4.03
C PRO A 100 -4.22 -17.85 3.73
N ALA A 101 -4.58 -18.44 2.59
CA ALA A 101 -4.13 -19.77 2.18
C ALA A 101 -2.63 -19.82 1.80
N GLU A 102 -2.04 -18.69 1.45
CA GLU A 102 -0.62 -18.57 1.12
C GLU A 102 0.22 -18.02 2.28
N SER A 103 -0.43 -17.72 3.41
CA SER A 103 0.20 -17.10 4.58
C SER A 103 0.36 -18.14 5.69
N SER A 104 1.54 -18.19 6.30
CA SER A 104 1.80 -19.08 7.45
C SER A 104 1.42 -18.46 8.80
N ILE A 105 1.24 -17.14 8.85
CA ILE A 105 0.71 -16.43 10.02
C ILE A 105 -0.35 -15.43 9.59
N HIS A 106 -1.41 -15.30 10.39
CA HIS A 106 -2.46 -14.29 10.20
C HIS A 106 -2.45 -13.24 11.31
N THR A 107 -1.69 -13.48 12.37
CA THR A 107 -1.50 -12.56 13.49
C THR A 107 -0.03 -12.57 13.88
N LEU A 108 0.55 -11.37 13.94
CA LEU A 108 1.90 -11.13 14.39
C LEU A 108 1.83 -10.61 15.83
N ILE A 109 2.43 -11.34 16.77
CA ILE A 109 2.39 -10.98 18.19
C ILE A 109 3.80 -10.70 18.69
N TYR A 110 3.98 -9.56 19.34
CA TYR A 110 5.18 -9.24 20.10
C TYR A 110 4.91 -9.40 21.60
N ASN A 111 5.87 -10.00 22.30
CA ASN A 111 5.85 -10.08 23.77
C ASN A 111 6.49 -8.84 24.41
N TYR A 112 6.46 -8.76 25.74
CA TYR A 112 7.02 -7.65 26.52
C TYR A 112 8.53 -7.41 26.36
N ASN A 113 9.26 -8.35 25.76
CA ASN A 113 10.69 -8.22 25.44
C ASN A 113 10.94 -7.75 23.99
N GLY A 114 9.89 -7.49 23.21
CA GLY A 114 10.00 -7.12 21.79
C GLY A 114 10.37 -8.30 20.90
N ASN A 115 10.19 -9.53 21.38
CA ASN A 115 10.40 -10.74 20.58
C ASN A 115 9.08 -11.16 19.94
N VAL A 116 9.17 -11.57 18.69
CA VAL A 116 8.04 -12.15 17.98
C VAL A 116 7.70 -13.53 18.55
N MET A 117 6.41 -13.81 18.76
CA MET A 117 5.94 -15.11 19.25
C MET A 117 5.86 -16.18 18.15
N SER A 118 5.60 -15.75 16.91
CA SER A 118 5.54 -16.61 15.73
C SER A 118 6.17 -15.92 14.53
N ALA A 119 7.19 -16.54 13.94
CA ALA A 119 7.68 -16.15 12.63
C ALA A 119 6.79 -16.74 11.53
N GLY A 120 6.87 -16.14 10.35
CA GLY A 120 6.11 -16.61 9.21
C GLY A 120 6.05 -15.59 8.10
N THR A 121 5.14 -15.83 7.17
CA THR A 121 4.94 -15.04 5.98
C THR A 121 3.49 -14.63 5.87
N ILE A 122 3.26 -13.35 5.59
CA ILE A 122 1.97 -12.77 5.26
C ILE A 122 2.00 -12.47 3.76
N ALA A 123 1.16 -13.15 2.99
CA ALA A 123 1.08 -13.03 1.55
C ALA A 123 -0.06 -12.10 1.13
N PHE A 124 0.20 -11.30 0.10
CA PHE A 124 -0.72 -10.35 -0.47
C PHE A 124 -0.78 -10.52 -1.98
N LYS A 125 -1.97 -10.38 -2.54
CA LYS A 125 -2.19 -10.14 -3.97
C LYS A 125 -2.30 -8.64 -4.18
N THR A 126 -1.64 -8.16 -5.23
CA THR A 126 -1.62 -6.74 -5.59
C THR A 126 -1.91 -6.57 -7.09
N SER A 127 -2.28 -5.37 -7.51
CA SER A 127 -2.44 -5.03 -8.94
C SER A 127 -1.16 -5.25 -9.78
N TRP A 128 0.02 -5.33 -9.17
CA TRP A 128 1.30 -5.61 -9.86
C TRP A 128 1.92 -6.96 -9.52
N GLY A 129 1.15 -7.87 -8.92
CA GLY A 129 1.60 -9.23 -8.61
C GLY A 129 1.54 -9.56 -7.12
N LYS A 130 2.16 -10.69 -6.75
CA LYS A 130 2.18 -11.13 -5.35
C LYS A 130 3.28 -10.43 -4.57
N LYS A 131 2.98 -10.11 -3.31
CA LYS A 131 3.92 -9.55 -2.33
C LYS A 131 3.89 -10.35 -1.04
N LYS A 132 5.04 -10.48 -0.39
CA LYS A 132 5.20 -11.24 0.85
C LYS A 132 5.88 -10.38 1.89
N VAL A 133 5.31 -10.35 3.09
CA VAL A 133 5.96 -9.81 4.28
C VAL A 133 6.45 -10.99 5.09
N ILE A 134 7.77 -11.11 5.23
CA ILE A 134 8.44 -12.21 5.92
C ILE A 134 8.92 -11.72 7.28
N ILE A 135 8.41 -12.35 8.33
CA ILE A 135 8.79 -12.12 9.71
C ILE A 135 9.77 -13.20 10.14
N THR A 136 10.96 -12.79 10.58
CA THR A 136 12.03 -13.70 10.97
C THR A 136 12.11 -13.87 12.50
N ILE A 137 12.46 -15.08 12.95
CA ILE A 137 12.74 -15.36 14.38
C ILE A 137 14.02 -14.62 14.80
N GLY A 138 14.03 -14.07 16.01
CA GLY A 138 15.13 -13.28 16.58
C GLY A 138 14.63 -11.92 17.04
N ARG A 139 15.32 -10.84 16.69
CA ARG A 139 14.90 -9.44 16.99
C ARG A 139 13.68 -8.96 16.16
N GLY A 140 12.86 -9.85 15.64
CA GLY A 140 11.59 -9.51 14.96
C GLY A 140 11.72 -8.64 13.71
N ARG A 141 12.75 -8.83 12.88
CA ARG A 141 12.94 -8.05 11.65
C ARG A 141 11.94 -8.50 10.57
N ALA A 142 11.24 -7.54 9.96
CA ALA A 142 10.37 -7.74 8.81
C ALA A 142 11.08 -7.40 7.49
N ARG A 143 10.95 -8.27 6.49
CA ARG A 143 11.39 -8.06 5.10
C ARG A 143 10.20 -8.10 4.16
N ILE A 144 10.23 -7.29 3.11
CA ILE A 144 9.20 -7.23 2.07
C ILE A 144 9.81 -7.76 0.79
N GLU A 145 9.19 -8.79 0.20
CA GLU A 145 9.58 -9.43 -1.06
C GLU A 145 8.46 -9.32 -2.09
#